data_AF-A0A261SL60-F1
#
_entry.id   AF-A0A261SL60-F1
#
_cell.length_a   1.000
_cell.length_b   1.000
_cell.length_c   1.000
_cell.angle_alpha   90.00
_cell.angle_beta   90.00
_cell.angle_gamma   90.00
#
_symmetry.space_group_name_H-M   'P 1'
#
loop_
_entity.id
_entity.type
_entity.pdbx_description
1 polymer ?
#
loop_
_entity_poly.entity_id
_entity_poly.type
_entity_poly.pdbx_seq_one_letter_code
_entity_poly.pdbx_strand_id
1 'polypeptide(L)'
;MSQSLLVLAWALGKTLPVFLWKGLCIHAVAAGLLLPMRPGDTRPRHAVLCLALLACGVVFAVDVAGAYRAELASLASGRISYVGGGQAAPAGAFWPLWLAAGWFAGAALVGARIGVGLAWLRRALDASAPWTDAAWRTRVDAMARALRLPRAVGLRIAHGLSSPVTAGWLKPVILVPAHIVTGMPADLLEALLAHELAHVRRLDFLVNLLQHGAEVLLFFHPSVWWLSRRIRVERERIADEVAAGLIGDPRRLARALDALSRAADPGAGDARVRIAQGAKDGPLVDRIRRLAHPRPAPRRGLALPLLAAMLALAGATLWSAADLGPARAARALAENGGHGGVLADYPAIQALIEASGAAHVLVVDSRSGDRLAARAENDVVPIASLTKLMTAMVVMDASLDMTQPVRVAEEDAAATKDGMSRLPVGTVATRDTLLKLTLMASDNRAAYALARSYPGGLPAFELATQRKMAALGLAHTTLREPAGVSSANQSTATDIERIVRAAANYPAIVRDTVALGEDVRGEDGVIRYRNTNVLVGRPDWDIRLSKTATSERAGRCLAMRVQVHGHDLTLVLLNARRQPA
;
A
#
# COMPACT_ATOMS: atom_id res chain seq x y z
N MET A 1 17.49 10.80 17.08
CA MET A 1 16.95 9.74 16.20
C MET A 1 17.24 10.15 14.77
N SER A 2 17.83 9.30 13.92
CA SER A 2 18.05 9.68 12.52
C SER A 2 16.71 9.90 11.81
N GLN A 3 16.65 10.82 10.85
CA GLN A 3 15.42 11.05 10.08
C GLN A 3 14.89 9.76 9.42
N SER A 4 15.80 8.88 8.98
CA SER A 4 15.46 7.56 8.44
C SER A 4 14.70 6.66 9.41
N LEU A 5 15.05 6.67 10.70
CA LEU A 5 14.36 5.89 11.73
C LEU A 5 12.96 6.44 12.01
N LEU A 6 12.81 7.76 11.96
CA LEU A 6 11.51 8.41 12.18
C LEU A 6 10.55 8.13 11.01
N VAL A 7 11.05 8.19 9.78
CA VAL A 7 10.32 7.78 8.57
C VAL A 7 9.88 6.31 8.65
N LEU A 8 10.77 5.43 9.10
CA LEU A 8 10.44 4.01 9.28
C LEU A 8 9.37 3.79 10.34
N ALA A 9 9.50 4.43 11.51
CA ALA A 9 8.51 4.35 12.58
C ALA A 9 7.14 4.86 12.08
N TRP A 10 7.13 5.97 11.35
CA TRP A 10 5.90 6.52 10.78
C TRP A 10 5.24 5.59 9.76
N ALA A 11 6.03 5.05 8.82
CA ALA A 11 5.56 4.10 7.83
C ALA A 11 4.96 2.84 8.49
N LEU A 12 5.68 2.27 9.46
CA LEU A 12 5.21 1.14 10.25
C LEU A 12 3.87 1.46 10.92
N GLY A 13 3.76 2.60 11.62
CA GLY A 13 2.55 3.04 12.27
C GLY A 13 1.32 3.09 11.35
N LYS A 14 1.48 3.60 10.13
CA LYS A 14 0.39 3.67 9.14
C LYS A 14 -0.01 2.30 8.58
N THR A 15 0.92 1.35 8.53
CA THR A 15 0.63 0.01 8.01
C THR A 15 -0.11 -0.89 8.98
N LEU A 16 0.01 -0.66 10.30
CA LEU A 16 -0.62 -1.53 11.30
C LEU A 16 -2.16 -1.63 11.13
N PRO A 17 -2.92 -0.52 10.98
CA PRO A 17 -4.37 -0.61 10.76
C PRO A 17 -4.73 -1.23 9.41
N VAL A 18 -3.95 -0.92 8.36
CA VAL A 18 -4.16 -1.46 7.00
C VAL A 18 -3.98 -2.98 6.99
N PHE A 19 -3.03 -3.51 7.76
CA PHE A 19 -2.79 -4.93 7.81
C PHE A 19 -3.91 -5.72 8.49
N LEU A 20 -4.74 -5.10 9.36
CA LEU A 20 -5.81 -5.80 10.09
C LEU A 20 -6.80 -6.49 9.15
N TRP A 21 -7.28 -5.80 8.11
CA TRP A 21 -8.23 -6.40 7.18
C TRP A 21 -7.53 -7.37 6.22
N LYS A 22 -6.28 -7.09 5.81
CA LYS A 22 -5.50 -8.00 4.95
C LYS A 22 -5.21 -9.33 5.64
N GLY A 23 -4.80 -9.30 6.90
CA GLY A 23 -4.58 -10.49 7.71
C GLY A 23 -5.88 -11.28 7.96
N LEU A 24 -7.03 -10.61 8.04
CA LEU A 24 -8.34 -11.26 8.09
C LEU A 24 -8.70 -11.94 6.76
N CYS A 25 -8.40 -11.32 5.61
CA CYS A 25 -8.59 -11.96 4.31
C CYS A 25 -7.74 -13.22 4.15
N ILE A 26 -6.45 -13.17 4.54
CA ILE A 26 -5.57 -14.36 4.53
C ILE A 26 -6.14 -15.46 5.43
N HIS A 27 -6.65 -15.09 6.60
CA HIS A 27 -7.32 -16.04 7.50
C HIS A 27 -8.55 -16.68 6.87
N ALA A 28 -9.44 -15.88 6.27
CA ALA A 28 -10.67 -16.38 5.64
C ALA A 28 -10.37 -17.37 4.52
N VAL A 29 -9.35 -17.07 3.70
CA VAL A 29 -8.86 -17.98 2.65
C VAL A 29 -8.31 -19.26 3.28
N ALA A 30 -7.41 -19.16 4.26
CA ALA A 30 -6.85 -20.34 4.93
C ALA A 30 -7.94 -21.21 5.59
N ALA A 31 -8.91 -20.59 6.27
CA ALA A 31 -10.04 -21.29 6.86
C ALA A 31 -10.90 -21.97 5.80
N GLY A 32 -11.23 -21.28 4.69
CA GLY A 32 -11.98 -21.83 3.56
C GLY A 32 -11.29 -23.03 2.92
N LEU A 33 -9.97 -22.98 2.76
CA LEU A 33 -9.16 -24.09 2.27
C LEU A 33 -9.14 -25.29 3.22
N LEU A 34 -9.28 -25.06 4.52
CA LEU A 34 -9.27 -26.11 5.54
C LEU A 34 -10.65 -26.77 5.75
N LEU A 35 -11.74 -26.14 5.30
CA LEU A 35 -13.11 -26.67 5.42
C LEU A 35 -13.33 -28.00 4.67
N PRO A 36 -12.95 -28.15 3.39
CA PRO A 36 -13.14 -29.42 2.67
C PRO A 36 -12.14 -30.50 3.08
N MET A 37 -11.07 -30.15 3.80
CA MET A 37 -10.02 -31.08 4.22
C MET A 37 -10.47 -31.90 5.42
N ARG A 38 -10.31 -33.23 5.34
CA ARG A 38 -10.66 -34.14 6.44
C ARG A 38 -9.67 -33.95 7.60
N PRO A 39 -10.06 -34.26 8.85
CA PRO A 39 -9.14 -34.22 9.99
C PRO A 39 -7.93 -35.16 9.86
N GLY A 40 -7.96 -36.15 8.96
CA GLY A 40 -6.83 -37.04 8.66
C GLY A 40 -5.86 -36.51 7.60
N ASP A 41 -6.14 -35.37 6.97
CA ASP A 41 -5.29 -34.74 5.96
C ASP A 41 -4.22 -33.84 6.63
N THR A 42 -3.49 -34.37 7.61
CA THR A 42 -2.61 -33.60 8.50
C THR A 42 -1.52 -32.82 7.75
N ARG A 43 -0.86 -33.45 6.78
CA ARG A 43 0.21 -32.83 5.94
C ARG A 43 -0.27 -31.64 5.10
N PRO A 44 -1.31 -31.76 4.24
CA PRO A 44 -1.77 -30.63 3.44
C PRO A 44 -2.38 -29.52 4.30
N ARG A 45 -3.08 -29.87 5.40
CA ARG A 45 -3.57 -28.87 6.36
C ARG A 45 -2.41 -28.07 6.98
N HIS A 46 -1.36 -28.76 7.41
CA HIS A 46 -0.15 -28.11 7.92
C HIS A 46 0.52 -27.22 6.86
N ALA A 47 0.61 -27.66 5.61
CA ALA A 47 1.18 -26.86 4.52
C ALA A 47 0.39 -25.56 4.29
N VAL A 48 -0.94 -25.64 4.17
CA VAL A 48 -1.81 -24.46 4.01
C VAL A 48 -1.62 -23.47 5.17
N LEU A 49 -1.57 -23.96 6.40
CA LEU A 49 -1.37 -23.12 7.58
C LEU A 49 0.00 -22.44 7.59
N CYS A 50 1.08 -23.15 7.27
CA CYS A 50 2.43 -22.60 7.20
C CYS A 50 2.54 -21.54 6.09
N LEU A 51 1.93 -21.78 4.93
CA LEU A 51 1.92 -20.82 3.84
C LEU A 51 1.11 -19.57 4.19
N ALA A 52 -0.05 -19.73 4.82
CA ALA A 52 -0.86 -18.60 5.27
C ALA A 52 -0.09 -17.73 6.28
N LEU A 53 0.65 -18.36 7.20
CA LEU A 53 1.50 -17.63 8.15
C LEU A 53 2.65 -16.90 7.44
N LEU A 54 3.30 -17.55 6.48
CA LEU A 54 4.35 -16.91 5.66
C LEU A 54 3.78 -15.73 4.87
N ALA A 55 2.60 -15.89 4.25
CA ALA A 55 1.91 -14.84 3.52
C ALA A 55 1.61 -13.63 4.41
N CYS A 56 1.16 -13.84 5.65
CA CYS A 56 0.99 -12.75 6.61
C CYS A 56 2.30 -11.95 6.81
N GLY A 57 3.42 -12.63 7.02
CA GLY A 57 4.72 -11.98 7.20
C GLY A 57 5.19 -11.24 5.94
N VAL A 58 5.05 -11.85 4.76
CA VAL A 58 5.46 -11.25 3.48
C VAL A 58 4.60 -10.03 3.15
N VAL A 59 3.27 -10.13 3.24
CA VAL A 59 2.36 -9.01 2.94
C VAL A 59 2.62 -7.84 3.89
N PHE A 60 2.81 -8.11 5.19
CA PHE A 60 3.16 -7.07 6.16
C PHE A 60 4.49 -6.39 5.81
N ALA A 61 5.54 -7.16 5.50
CA ALA A 61 6.84 -6.61 5.13
C ALA A 61 6.79 -5.78 3.84
N VAL A 62 6.02 -6.23 2.84
CA VAL A 62 5.80 -5.50 1.58
C VAL A 62 5.06 -4.20 1.83
N ASP A 63 4.02 -4.21 2.66
CA ASP A 63 3.26 -3.00 3.02
C ASP A 63 4.15 -1.98 3.75
N VAL A 64 4.95 -2.43 4.72
CA VAL A 64 5.91 -1.57 5.45
C VAL A 64 6.95 -1.00 4.49
N ALA A 65 7.52 -1.83 3.60
CA ALA A 65 8.49 -1.37 2.61
C ALA A 65 7.88 -0.38 1.61
N GLY A 66 6.63 -0.61 1.18
CA GLY A 66 5.88 0.29 0.32
C GLY A 66 5.62 1.64 0.99
N ALA A 67 5.10 1.63 2.21
CA ALA A 67 4.87 2.83 3.01
C ALA A 67 6.17 3.58 3.31
N TYR A 68 7.25 2.87 3.65
CA TYR A 68 8.56 3.46 3.90
C TYR A 68 9.10 4.19 2.67
N ARG A 69 9.03 3.56 1.49
CA ARG A 69 9.43 4.19 0.23
C ARG A 69 8.58 5.43 -0.10
N ALA A 70 7.27 5.37 0.13
CA ALA A 70 6.36 6.50 -0.09
C ALA A 70 6.67 7.69 0.85
N GLU A 71 6.96 7.42 2.13
CA GLU A 71 7.34 8.46 3.08
C GLU A 71 8.72 9.03 2.76
N LEU A 72 9.68 8.19 2.36
CA LEU A 72 11.01 8.65 1.96
C LEU A 72 10.93 9.55 0.73
N ALA A 73 10.08 9.22 -0.25
CA ALA A 73 9.80 10.09 -1.40
C ALA A 73 9.11 11.40 -1.00
N SER A 74 8.20 11.35 -0.02
CA SER A 74 7.53 12.55 0.52
C SER A 74 8.49 13.47 1.29
N LEU A 75 9.45 12.90 2.02
CA LEU A 75 10.52 13.64 2.69
C LEU A 75 11.49 14.24 1.66
N ALA A 76 11.92 13.46 0.67
CA ALA A 76 12.83 13.91 -0.38
C ALA A 76 12.24 15.03 -1.25
N SER A 77 10.92 15.02 -1.47
CA SER A 77 10.19 16.09 -2.18
C SER A 77 9.83 17.30 -1.31
N GLY A 78 10.25 17.33 -0.04
CA GLY A 78 9.97 18.44 0.89
C GLY A 78 8.50 18.57 1.33
N ARG A 79 7.65 17.56 1.05
CA ARG A 79 6.22 17.57 1.43
C ARG A 79 5.98 17.38 2.92
N ILE A 80 6.93 16.74 3.61
CA ILE A 80 6.84 16.47 5.05
C ILE A 80 8.17 16.85 5.69
N SER A 81 8.14 17.70 6.72
CA SER A 81 9.27 17.95 7.61
C SER A 81 8.99 17.34 8.97
N TYR A 82 9.79 16.36 9.38
CA TYR A 82 9.68 15.70 10.68
C TYR A 82 10.56 16.36 11.77
N VAL A 83 11.36 17.35 11.40
CA VAL A 83 12.23 18.12 12.31
C VAL A 83 11.92 19.61 12.10
N GLY A 84 11.69 20.33 13.20
CA GLY A 84 11.07 21.66 13.24
C GLY A 84 11.65 22.69 12.28
N GLY A 85 10.73 23.50 11.73
CA GLY A 85 11.02 24.67 10.88
C GLY A 85 10.00 24.90 9.77
N GLY A 86 8.70 24.93 10.08
CA GLY A 86 7.65 25.27 9.10
C GLY A 86 6.36 24.47 9.31
N GLN A 87 5.32 25.16 9.79
CA GLN A 87 3.96 24.67 10.10
C GLN A 87 3.89 23.35 10.88
N ALA A 88 3.69 23.44 12.19
CA ALA A 88 3.43 22.30 13.05
C ALA A 88 2.31 21.43 12.46
N ALA A 89 2.60 20.15 12.25
CA ALA A 89 1.58 19.18 11.85
C ALA A 89 0.43 19.24 12.90
N PRO A 90 -0.85 19.28 12.47
CA PRO A 90 -1.97 19.42 13.39
C PRO A 90 -1.90 18.31 14.44
N ALA A 91 -2.33 18.58 15.68
CA ALA A 91 -2.12 17.69 16.84
C ALA A 91 -2.62 16.23 16.67
N GLY A 92 -3.43 15.94 15.64
CA GLY A 92 -3.81 14.60 15.21
C GLY A 92 -2.84 13.90 14.24
N ALA A 93 -1.70 14.48 13.87
CA ALA A 93 -0.80 13.94 12.84
C ALA A 93 0.19 12.88 13.36
N PHE A 94 0.46 12.81 14.67
CA PHE A 94 1.51 11.94 15.23
C PHE A 94 1.03 10.53 15.63
N TRP A 95 -0.24 10.18 15.41
CA TRP A 95 -0.78 8.85 15.73
C TRP A 95 0.03 7.67 15.16
N PRO A 96 0.67 7.74 13.97
CA PRO A 96 1.47 6.62 13.47
C PRO A 96 2.67 6.34 14.37
N LEU A 97 3.30 7.38 14.93
CA LEU A 97 4.44 7.21 15.83
C LEU A 97 4.02 6.55 17.14
N TRP A 98 2.85 6.89 17.69
CA TRP A 98 2.33 6.25 18.89
C TRP A 98 2.02 4.76 18.65
N LEU A 99 1.43 4.41 17.51
CA LEU A 99 1.20 3.01 17.15
C LEU A 99 2.50 2.26 16.93
N ALA A 100 3.48 2.87 16.26
CA ALA A 100 4.78 2.26 16.06
C ALA A 100 5.53 2.05 17.39
N ALA A 101 5.49 3.03 18.30
CA ALA A 101 6.05 2.90 19.64
C ALA A 101 5.37 1.76 20.42
N GLY A 102 4.03 1.69 20.38
CA GLY A 102 3.26 0.59 20.96
C GLY A 102 3.63 -0.76 20.35
N TRP A 103 3.84 -0.81 19.03
CA TRP A 103 4.29 -2.01 18.33
C TRP A 103 5.70 -2.43 18.77
N PHE A 104 6.66 -1.51 18.85
CA PHE A 104 8.02 -1.82 19.31
C PHE A 104 8.01 -2.32 20.76
N ALA A 105 7.23 -1.69 21.64
CA ALA A 105 7.09 -2.12 23.03
C ALA A 105 6.49 -3.54 23.11
N GLY A 106 5.42 -3.81 22.36
CA GLY A 106 4.80 -5.14 22.31
C GLY A 106 5.72 -6.21 21.71
N ALA A 107 6.38 -5.91 20.59
CA ALA A 107 7.34 -6.80 19.94
C ALA A 107 8.54 -7.09 20.86
N ALA A 108 9.04 -6.08 21.59
CA ALA A 108 10.10 -6.25 22.57
C ALA A 108 9.66 -7.14 23.74
N LEU A 109 8.44 -6.97 24.25
CA LEU A 109 7.90 -7.79 25.34
C LEU A 109 7.76 -9.27 24.92
N VAL A 110 7.15 -9.53 23.76
CA VAL A 110 6.98 -10.89 23.23
C VAL A 110 8.35 -11.49 22.88
N GLY A 111 9.23 -10.70 22.27
CA GLY A 111 10.60 -11.10 21.96
C GLY A 111 11.42 -11.44 23.20
N ALA A 112 11.33 -10.64 24.27
CA ALA A 112 12.00 -10.90 25.54
C ALA A 112 11.53 -12.21 26.17
N ARG A 113 10.21 -12.49 26.15
CA ARG A 113 9.65 -13.76 26.62
C ARG A 113 10.25 -14.96 25.85
N ILE A 114 10.38 -14.85 24.53
CA ILE A 114 11.02 -15.90 23.70
C ILE A 114 12.51 -16.01 24.01
N GLY A 115 13.20 -14.87 24.17
CA GLY A 115 14.61 -14.81 24.55
C GLY A 115 14.89 -15.49 25.90
N VAL A 116 14.03 -15.31 26.89
CA VAL A 116 14.09 -16.04 28.17
C VAL A 116 13.94 -17.54 27.95
N GLY A 117 13.01 -17.98 27.09
CA GLY A 117 12.85 -19.39 26.75
C GLY A 117 14.08 -20.00 26.06
N LEU A 118 14.71 -19.26 25.13
CA LEU A 118 15.94 -19.69 24.46
C LEU A 118 17.13 -19.70 25.42
N ALA A 119 17.24 -18.72 26.31
CA ALA A 119 18.27 -18.69 27.34
C ALA A 119 18.11 -19.85 28.34
N TRP A 120 16.88 -20.17 28.73
CA TRP A 120 16.57 -21.35 29.53
C TRP A 120 16.96 -22.64 28.81
N LEU A 121 16.64 -22.78 27.52
CA LEU A 121 17.01 -23.96 26.72
C LEU A 121 18.54 -24.10 26.61
N ARG A 122 19.26 -23.00 26.41
CA ARG A 122 20.72 -23.00 26.38
C ARG A 122 21.31 -23.44 27.71
N ARG A 123 20.81 -22.89 28.83
CA ARG A 123 21.22 -23.34 30.18
C ARG A 123 20.91 -24.81 30.41
N ALA A 124 19.75 -25.31 29.96
CA ALA A 124 19.39 -26.72 30.07
C ALA A 124 20.33 -27.61 29.25
N LEU A 125 20.74 -27.19 28.04
CA LEU A 125 21.75 -27.89 27.25
C LEU A 125 23.11 -27.90 27.94
N ASP A 126 23.55 -26.77 28.46
CA ASP A 126 24.85 -26.64 29.14
C ASP A 126 24.90 -27.46 30.44
N ALA A 127 23.80 -27.51 31.19
CA ALA A 127 23.67 -28.29 32.44
C ALA A 127 23.38 -29.78 32.21
N SER A 128 23.04 -30.20 30.98
CA SER A 128 22.73 -31.59 30.68
C SER A 128 24.00 -32.44 30.50
N ALA A 129 23.93 -33.72 30.85
CA ALA A 129 25.02 -34.67 30.64
C ALA A 129 24.79 -35.52 29.36
N PRO A 130 25.84 -35.91 28.61
CA PRO A 130 25.70 -36.86 27.51
C PRO A 130 25.10 -38.19 28.00
N TRP A 131 24.11 -38.73 27.30
CA TRP A 131 23.63 -40.07 27.59
C TRP A 131 24.59 -41.10 26.96
N THR A 132 25.32 -41.83 27.80
CA THR A 132 26.42 -42.72 27.41
C THR A 132 26.02 -44.19 27.28
N ASP A 133 24.75 -44.55 27.51
CA ASP A 133 24.27 -45.92 27.37
C ASP A 133 24.36 -46.40 25.91
N ALA A 134 25.18 -47.42 25.68
CA ALA A 134 25.46 -47.96 24.35
C ALA A 134 24.25 -48.65 23.71
N ALA A 135 23.38 -49.29 24.52
CA ALA A 135 22.18 -49.96 24.03
C ALA A 135 21.18 -48.93 23.52
N TRP A 136 20.98 -47.84 24.27
CA TRP A 136 20.08 -46.76 23.85
C TRP A 136 20.58 -45.98 22.64
N ARG A 137 21.89 -45.72 22.56
CA ARG A 137 22.50 -45.13 21.36
C ARG A 137 22.23 -45.99 20.12
N THR A 138 22.46 -47.30 20.22
CA THR A 138 22.23 -48.24 19.10
C THR A 138 20.77 -48.23 18.65
N ARG A 139 19.81 -48.21 19.57
CA ARG A 139 18.37 -48.12 19.26
C ARG A 139 18.00 -46.82 18.55
N VAL A 140 18.48 -45.68 19.06
CA VAL A 140 18.21 -44.37 18.46
C VAL A 140 18.87 -44.23 17.09
N ASP A 141 20.08 -44.74 16.91
CA ASP A 141 20.76 -44.75 15.61
C ASP A 141 20.06 -45.66 14.59
N ALA A 142 19.45 -46.77 15.04
CA ALA A 142 18.61 -47.62 14.19
C ALA A 142 17.34 -46.87 13.73
N MET A 143 16.65 -46.21 14.66
CA MET A 143 15.48 -45.37 14.34
C MET A 143 15.84 -44.19 13.43
N ALA A 144 16.96 -43.51 13.69
CA ALA A 144 17.47 -42.42 12.88
C ALA A 144 17.77 -42.85 11.43
N ARG A 145 18.38 -44.04 11.25
CA ARG A 145 18.63 -44.64 9.94
C ARG A 145 17.33 -45.03 9.23
N ALA A 146 16.39 -45.64 9.93
CA ALA A 146 15.08 -45.99 9.39
C ALA A 146 14.29 -44.74 8.92
N LEU A 147 14.39 -43.63 9.66
CA LEU A 147 13.84 -42.34 9.26
C LEU A 147 14.66 -41.64 8.16
N ARG A 148 15.83 -42.15 7.78
CA ARG A 148 16.76 -41.53 6.82
C ARG A 148 17.18 -40.12 7.24
N LEU A 149 17.54 -39.95 8.51
CA LEU A 149 18.05 -38.68 9.00
C LEU A 149 19.42 -38.36 8.37
N PRO A 150 19.62 -37.13 7.86
CA PRO A 150 20.88 -36.76 7.21
C PRO A 150 22.02 -36.49 8.22
N ARG A 151 21.72 -36.44 9.52
CA ARG A 151 22.65 -36.05 10.58
C ARG A 151 22.45 -36.95 11.79
N ALA A 152 23.54 -37.26 12.49
CA ALA A 152 23.50 -37.94 13.77
C ALA A 152 22.79 -37.07 14.82
N VAL A 153 21.98 -37.71 15.68
CA VAL A 153 21.21 -37.03 16.74
C VAL A 153 21.87 -37.31 18.08
N GLY A 154 22.23 -36.25 18.81
CA GLY A 154 22.80 -36.39 20.15
C GLY A 154 21.72 -36.71 21.18
N LEU A 155 22.03 -37.56 22.16
CA LEU A 155 21.18 -37.82 23.32
C LEU A 155 21.83 -37.26 24.58
N ARG A 156 21.07 -36.51 25.37
CA ARG A 156 21.53 -35.92 26.63
C ARG A 156 20.47 -36.09 27.70
N ILE A 157 20.90 -36.27 28.95
CA ILE A 157 20.05 -36.33 30.13
C ILE A 157 20.06 -34.98 30.83
N ALA A 158 18.88 -34.45 31.13
CA ALA A 158 18.72 -33.19 31.84
C ALA A 158 17.88 -33.36 33.12
N HIS A 159 18.22 -32.59 34.15
CA HIS A 159 17.48 -32.51 35.40
C HIS A 159 16.48 -31.33 35.35
N GLY A 160 15.30 -31.49 35.95
CA GLY A 160 14.29 -30.42 36.04
C GLY A 160 13.45 -30.19 34.77
N LEU A 161 13.56 -31.05 33.75
CA LEU A 161 12.63 -31.08 32.62
C LEU A 161 11.41 -31.94 32.98
N SER A 162 10.22 -31.57 32.49
CA SER A 162 8.97 -32.35 32.64
C SER A 162 8.65 -33.22 31.42
N SER A 163 9.26 -32.93 30.26
CA SER A 163 9.06 -33.65 29.00
C SER A 163 10.37 -33.65 28.20
N PRO A 164 10.59 -34.63 27.30
CA PRO A 164 11.68 -34.54 26.34
C PRO A 164 11.57 -33.27 25.49
N VAL A 165 12.73 -32.74 25.12
CA VAL A 165 12.83 -31.55 24.28
C VAL A 165 13.88 -31.77 23.21
N THR A 166 13.51 -31.51 21.95
CA THR A 166 14.42 -31.47 20.81
C THR A 166 14.99 -30.07 20.61
N ALA A 167 16.32 -29.97 20.46
CA ALA A 167 17.02 -28.71 20.30
C ALA A 167 18.09 -28.78 19.20
N GLY A 168 18.29 -27.66 18.49
CA GLY A 168 19.36 -27.50 17.51
C GLY A 168 19.01 -27.98 16.10
N TRP A 169 19.45 -27.21 15.09
CA TRP A 169 19.21 -27.51 13.67
C TRP A 169 20.45 -28.08 12.97
N LEU A 170 21.65 -27.56 13.26
CA LEU A 170 22.93 -28.05 12.72
C LEU A 170 23.39 -29.35 13.39
N LYS A 171 23.24 -29.44 14.71
CA LYS A 171 23.54 -30.62 15.52
C LYS A 171 22.30 -30.90 16.39
N PRO A 172 21.33 -31.68 15.90
CA PRO A 172 20.11 -31.96 16.65
C PRO A 172 20.42 -32.78 17.90
N VAL A 173 19.86 -32.37 19.03
CA VAL A 173 20.02 -33.01 20.34
C VAL A 173 18.65 -33.24 20.95
N ILE A 174 18.42 -34.44 21.48
CA ILE A 174 17.25 -34.79 22.28
C ILE A 174 17.67 -34.74 23.75
N LEU A 175 17.05 -33.83 24.51
CA LEU A 175 17.16 -33.76 25.96
C LEU A 175 16.07 -34.63 26.57
N VAL A 176 16.48 -35.65 27.33
CA VAL A 176 15.55 -36.56 28.01
C VAL A 176 15.60 -36.27 29.52
N PRO A 177 14.45 -36.06 30.19
CA PRO A 177 14.41 -35.91 31.63
C PRO A 177 14.89 -37.16 32.37
N ALA A 178 15.71 -36.98 33.41
CA ALA A 178 16.24 -38.10 34.20
C ALA A 178 15.13 -39.01 34.76
N HIS A 179 14.00 -38.45 35.21
CA HIS A 179 12.89 -39.21 35.77
C HIS A 179 12.20 -40.13 34.74
N ILE A 180 12.23 -39.78 33.46
CA ILE A 180 11.70 -40.63 32.38
C ILE A 180 12.68 -41.78 32.12
N VAL A 181 13.98 -41.48 32.07
CA VAL A 181 15.01 -42.50 31.85
C VAL A 181 14.96 -43.57 32.95
N THR A 182 14.71 -43.19 34.21
CA THR A 182 14.68 -44.13 35.34
C THR A 182 13.30 -44.73 35.61
N GLY A 183 12.21 -44.03 35.26
CA GLY A 183 10.84 -44.38 35.67
C GLY A 183 9.94 -44.92 34.57
N MET A 184 10.32 -44.81 33.29
CA MET A 184 9.50 -45.25 32.16
C MET A 184 9.97 -46.61 31.60
N PRO A 185 9.05 -47.54 31.30
CA PRO A 185 9.38 -48.78 30.59
C PRO A 185 10.10 -48.52 29.26
N ALA A 186 11.06 -49.39 28.92
CA ALA A 186 11.93 -49.18 27.77
C ALA A 186 11.18 -49.14 26.43
N ASP A 187 10.10 -49.90 26.26
CA ASP A 187 9.28 -49.89 25.05
C ASP A 187 8.50 -48.57 24.88
N LEU A 188 8.06 -47.96 25.98
CA LEU A 188 7.38 -46.67 25.98
C LEU A 188 8.37 -45.51 25.75
N LEU A 189 9.56 -45.58 26.36
CA LEU A 189 10.63 -44.61 26.12
C LEU A 189 11.11 -44.64 24.67
N GLU A 190 11.21 -45.83 24.07
CA GLU A 190 11.52 -45.98 22.65
C GLU A 190 10.47 -45.29 21.75
N ALA A 191 9.18 -45.47 22.04
CA ALA A 191 8.10 -44.81 21.31
C ALA A 191 8.16 -43.27 21.44
N LEU A 192 8.53 -42.77 22.63
CA LEU A 192 8.69 -41.33 22.87
C LEU A 192 9.91 -40.75 22.13
N LEU A 193 11.02 -41.48 22.08
CA LEU A 193 12.20 -41.10 21.29
C LEU A 193 11.91 -41.11 19.79
N ALA A 194 11.10 -42.06 19.30
CA ALA A 194 10.64 -42.07 17.91
C ALA A 194 9.84 -40.80 17.56
N HIS A 195 9.00 -40.31 18.49
CA HIS A 195 8.28 -39.03 18.36
C HIS A 195 9.23 -37.84 18.26
N GLU A 196 10.21 -37.75 19.14
CA GLU A 196 11.20 -36.67 19.09
C GLU A 196 12.06 -36.72 17.81
N LEU A 197 12.46 -37.91 17.35
CA LEU A 197 13.16 -38.05 16.07
C LEU A 197 12.30 -37.64 14.87
N ALA A 198 10.97 -37.81 14.94
CA ALA A 198 10.07 -37.31 13.91
C ALA A 198 10.12 -35.79 13.80
N HIS A 199 10.21 -35.06 14.91
CA HIS A 199 10.41 -33.60 14.91
C HIS A 199 11.75 -33.20 14.27
N VAL A 200 12.83 -33.94 14.55
CA VAL A 200 14.14 -33.74 13.93
C VAL A 200 14.06 -33.96 12.42
N ARG A 201 13.41 -35.05 11.97
CA ARG A 201 13.25 -35.41 10.55
C ARG A 201 12.54 -34.33 9.74
N ARG A 202 11.59 -33.64 10.37
CA ARG A 202 10.75 -32.60 9.77
C ARG A 202 11.32 -31.19 9.92
N LEU A 203 12.48 -31.04 10.58
CA LEU A 203 13.12 -29.75 10.84
C LEU A 203 12.17 -28.78 11.57
N ASP A 204 11.39 -29.30 12.52
CA ASP A 204 10.33 -28.53 13.21
C ASP A 204 10.88 -27.34 14.02
N PHE A 205 12.18 -27.35 14.35
CA PHE A 205 12.87 -26.19 14.91
C PHE A 205 12.79 -24.96 13.99
N LEU A 206 12.96 -25.11 12.67
CA LEU A 206 12.90 -23.99 11.73
C LEU A 206 11.48 -23.44 11.62
N VAL A 207 10.48 -24.32 11.56
CA VAL A 207 9.07 -23.93 11.55
C VAL A 207 8.71 -23.20 12.86
N ASN A 208 9.20 -23.69 14.00
CA ASN A 208 9.08 -22.99 15.28
C ASN A 208 9.71 -21.60 15.20
N LEU A 209 10.93 -21.46 14.68
CA LEU A 209 11.60 -20.16 14.58
C LEU A 209 10.81 -19.16 13.74
N LEU A 210 10.33 -19.58 12.56
CA LEU A 210 9.49 -18.74 11.70
C LEU A 210 8.15 -18.39 12.38
N GLN A 211 7.55 -19.34 13.08
CA GLN A 211 6.32 -19.13 13.83
C GLN A 211 6.50 -18.10 14.95
N HIS A 212 7.56 -18.20 15.75
CA HIS A 212 7.87 -17.22 16.78
C HIS A 212 8.21 -15.85 16.17
N GLY A 213 8.92 -15.80 15.04
CA GLY A 213 9.19 -14.56 14.32
C GLY A 213 7.89 -13.87 13.88
N ALA A 214 6.96 -14.62 13.29
CA ALA A 214 5.65 -14.10 12.91
C ALA A 214 4.80 -13.67 14.13
N GLU A 215 4.83 -14.43 15.23
CA GLU A 215 4.16 -14.06 16.49
C GLU A 215 4.71 -12.76 17.09
N VAL A 216 6.02 -12.51 16.99
CA VAL A 216 6.63 -11.25 17.45
C VAL A 216 6.24 -10.09 16.54
N LEU A 217 6.33 -10.27 15.22
CA LEU A 217 6.04 -9.21 14.26
C LEU A 217 4.56 -8.82 14.24
N LEU A 218 3.67 -9.80 14.41
CA LEU A 218 2.23 -9.66 14.25
C LEU A 218 1.47 -10.02 15.54
N PHE A 219 2.07 -9.76 16.70
CA PHE A 219 1.52 -10.12 18.03
C PHE A 219 0.12 -9.55 18.28
N PHE A 220 -0.23 -8.44 17.64
CA PHE A 220 -1.53 -7.77 17.78
C PHE A 220 -2.65 -8.46 16.98
N HIS A 221 -2.32 -9.40 16.08
CA HIS A 221 -3.29 -9.92 15.11
C HIS A 221 -3.86 -11.30 15.52
N PRO A 222 -5.18 -11.43 15.78
CA PRO A 222 -5.79 -12.68 16.25
C PRO A 222 -5.66 -13.84 15.26
N SER A 223 -5.70 -13.58 13.95
CA SER A 223 -5.48 -14.61 12.92
C SER A 223 -4.12 -15.28 13.02
N VAL A 224 -3.06 -14.55 13.36
CA VAL A 224 -1.71 -15.12 13.50
C VAL A 224 -1.66 -16.07 14.69
N TRP A 225 -2.25 -15.70 15.82
CA TRP A 225 -2.40 -16.59 16.97
C TRP A 225 -3.23 -17.83 16.66
N TRP A 226 -4.28 -17.70 15.83
CA TRP A 226 -5.06 -18.85 15.40
C TRP A 226 -4.25 -19.79 14.49
N LEU A 227 -3.56 -19.23 13.49
CA LEU A 227 -2.70 -19.98 12.56
C LEU A 227 -1.60 -20.71 13.32
N SER A 228 -0.87 -19.99 14.19
CA SER A 228 0.16 -20.53 15.07
C SER A 228 -0.33 -21.72 15.91
N ARG A 229 -1.49 -21.56 16.58
CA ARG A 229 -2.10 -22.64 17.37
C ARG A 229 -2.45 -23.85 16.53
N ARG A 230 -3.00 -23.65 15.33
CA ARG A 230 -3.34 -24.74 14.40
C ARG A 230 -2.11 -25.45 13.85
N ILE A 231 -1.05 -24.71 13.48
CA ILE A 231 0.23 -25.28 13.03
C ILE A 231 0.79 -26.21 14.11
N ARG A 232 0.77 -25.78 15.38
CA ARG A 232 1.24 -26.57 16.52
C ARG A 232 0.46 -27.88 16.66
N VAL A 233 -0.87 -27.83 16.55
CA VAL A 233 -1.72 -29.04 16.62
C VAL A 233 -1.44 -30.00 15.47
N GLU A 234 -1.39 -29.52 14.22
CA GLU A 234 -1.14 -30.39 13.07
C GLU A 234 0.28 -30.95 13.08
N ARG A 235 1.26 -30.21 13.63
CA ARG A 235 2.63 -30.68 13.79
C ARG A 235 2.73 -31.90 14.71
N GLU A 236 2.12 -31.83 15.89
CA GLU A 236 2.11 -32.96 16.83
C GLU A 236 1.47 -34.20 16.19
N ARG A 237 0.39 -34.03 15.42
CA ARG A 237 -0.28 -35.13 14.71
C ARG A 237 0.60 -35.77 13.65
N ILE A 238 1.34 -34.97 12.87
CA ILE A 238 2.27 -35.52 11.86
C ILE A 238 3.43 -36.25 12.54
N ALA A 239 3.94 -35.73 13.67
CA ALA A 239 4.97 -36.41 14.44
C ALA A 239 4.46 -37.76 14.99
N ASP A 240 3.24 -37.80 15.53
CA ASP A 240 2.57 -39.02 15.97
C ASP A 240 2.46 -40.06 14.85
N GLU A 241 2.02 -39.63 13.65
CA GLU A 241 1.90 -40.52 12.48
C GLU A 241 3.25 -41.12 12.06
N VAL A 242 4.30 -40.30 12.05
CA VAL A 242 5.66 -40.75 11.67
C VAL A 242 6.22 -41.71 12.71
N ALA A 243 6.06 -41.39 14.00
CA ALA A 243 6.52 -42.24 15.09
C ALA A 243 5.76 -43.57 15.15
N ALA A 244 4.43 -43.54 15.06
CA ALA A 244 3.59 -44.73 15.02
C ALA A 244 3.92 -45.62 13.81
N GLY A 245 4.19 -45.03 12.64
CA GLY A 245 4.63 -45.75 11.45
C GLY A 245 6.02 -46.38 11.59
N LEU A 246 6.93 -45.71 12.31
CA LEU A 246 8.28 -46.21 12.57
C LEU A 246 8.28 -47.41 13.52
N ILE A 247 7.53 -47.32 14.62
CA ILE A 247 7.47 -48.39 15.64
C ILE A 247 6.51 -49.53 15.27
N GLY A 248 5.62 -49.31 14.32
CA GLY A 248 4.62 -50.31 13.86
C GLY A 248 3.46 -50.55 14.83
N ASP A 249 3.40 -49.83 15.96
CA ASP A 249 2.38 -49.97 17.01
C ASP A 249 1.89 -48.59 17.52
N PRO A 250 0.83 -48.03 16.92
CA PRO A 250 0.26 -46.74 17.34
C PRO A 250 -0.23 -46.72 18.80
N ARG A 251 -0.67 -47.88 19.34
CA ARG A 251 -1.19 -47.96 20.71
C ARG A 251 -0.07 -47.88 21.75
N ARG A 252 1.15 -48.34 21.41
CA ARG A 252 2.34 -48.13 22.24
C ARG A 252 2.65 -46.65 22.40
N LEU A 253 2.59 -45.88 21.31
CA LEU A 253 2.79 -44.43 21.36
C LEU A 253 1.71 -43.75 22.23
N ALA A 254 0.45 -44.17 22.09
CA ALA A 254 -0.64 -43.65 22.94
C ALA A 254 -0.37 -43.87 24.43
N ARG A 255 0.09 -45.07 24.81
CA ARG A 255 0.47 -45.41 26.19
C ARG A 255 1.68 -44.62 26.69
N ALA A 256 2.67 -44.38 25.82
CA ALA A 256 3.84 -43.57 26.15
C ALA A 256 3.44 -42.11 26.45
N LEU A 257 2.54 -41.53 25.64
CA LEU A 257 2.03 -40.17 25.86
C LEU A 257 1.18 -40.05 27.14
N ASP A 258 0.36 -41.06 27.44
CA ASP A 258 -0.40 -41.11 28.70
C ASP A 258 0.53 -41.24 29.92
N ALA A 259 1.54 -42.13 29.87
CA ALA A 259 2.53 -42.28 30.92
C ALA A 259 3.33 -40.97 31.16
N LEU A 260 3.70 -40.27 30.09
CA LEU A 260 4.35 -38.96 30.16
C LEU A 260 3.46 -37.92 30.85
N SER A 261 2.18 -37.87 30.48
CA SER A 261 1.21 -36.93 31.06
C SER A 261 1.05 -37.14 32.57
N ARG A 262 1.06 -38.40 33.03
CA ARG A 262 0.97 -38.73 34.46
C ARG A 262 2.24 -38.41 35.23
N ALA A 263 3.40 -38.61 34.60
CA ALA A 263 4.71 -38.29 35.20
C ALA A 263 4.95 -36.77 35.35
N ALA A 264 4.33 -35.97 34.49
CA ALA A 264 4.46 -34.52 34.49
C ALA A 264 3.62 -33.77 35.55
N ASP A 265 2.76 -34.47 36.32
CA ASP A 265 1.84 -33.87 37.30
C ASP A 265 2.06 -34.35 38.77
N PRO A 266 3.16 -33.97 39.45
CA PRO A 266 3.43 -34.41 40.82
C PRO A 266 2.79 -33.52 41.90
N GLY A 267 2.04 -32.47 41.54
CA GLY A 267 1.70 -31.34 42.43
C GLY A 267 0.23 -30.89 42.41
N ALA A 268 -0.72 -31.78 42.13
CA ALA A 268 -2.16 -31.50 42.13
C ALA A 268 -2.77 -31.30 43.55
N GLY A 269 -2.12 -30.48 44.38
CA GLY A 269 -2.53 -30.13 45.75
C GLY A 269 -3.25 -28.78 45.90
N ASP A 270 -3.43 -27.98 44.85
CA ASP A 270 -4.08 -26.66 45.00
C ASP A 270 -5.22 -26.43 44.01
N ALA A 271 -6.45 -26.64 44.50
CA ALA A 271 -7.69 -26.61 43.72
C ALA A 271 -8.06 -25.22 43.16
N ARG A 272 -7.35 -24.15 43.54
CA ARG A 272 -7.67 -22.77 43.17
C ARG A 272 -7.24 -22.39 41.74
N VAL A 273 -6.40 -23.17 41.07
CA VAL A 273 -5.92 -22.90 39.69
C VAL A 273 -6.70 -23.69 38.61
N ARG A 274 -7.67 -24.52 39.01
CA ARG A 274 -8.45 -25.35 38.07
C ARG A 274 -9.47 -24.59 37.21
N ILE A 275 -9.91 -23.40 37.62
CA ILE A 275 -10.97 -22.65 36.92
C ILE A 275 -10.49 -21.98 35.61
N ALA A 276 -9.17 -21.92 35.35
CA ALA A 276 -8.62 -21.40 34.08
C ALA A 276 -8.05 -22.48 33.14
N GLN A 277 -8.03 -23.76 33.53
CA GLN A 277 -7.30 -24.83 32.83
C GLN A 277 -8.15 -25.81 32.01
N GLY A 278 -9.49 -25.73 32.07
CA GLY A 278 -10.41 -26.64 31.37
C GLY A 278 -10.30 -26.71 29.83
N ALA A 279 -9.42 -25.91 29.21
CA ALA A 279 -9.17 -25.92 27.76
C ALA A 279 -7.82 -26.55 27.33
N LYS A 280 -6.94 -26.95 28.26
CA LYS A 280 -5.58 -27.43 27.92
C LYS A 280 -5.47 -28.92 27.60
N ASP A 281 -6.39 -29.77 28.07
CA ASP A 281 -6.30 -31.24 27.89
C ASP A 281 -6.83 -31.73 26.54
N GLY A 282 -7.60 -30.90 25.83
CA GLY A 282 -8.25 -31.27 24.57
C GLY A 282 -7.28 -31.78 23.47
N PRO A 283 -6.15 -31.11 23.19
CA PRO A 283 -5.22 -31.54 22.14
C PRO A 283 -4.53 -32.88 22.42
N LEU A 284 -4.19 -33.18 23.67
CA LEU A 284 -3.52 -34.43 24.05
C LEU A 284 -4.48 -35.61 24.02
N VAL A 285 -5.66 -35.45 24.62
CA VAL A 285 -6.72 -36.48 24.60
C VAL A 285 -7.13 -36.82 23.17
N ASP A 286 -7.20 -35.82 22.28
CA ASP A 286 -7.51 -36.00 20.85
C ASP A 286 -6.40 -36.76 20.10
N ARG A 287 -5.12 -36.61 20.50
CA ARG A 287 -4.00 -37.42 19.97
C ARG A 287 -4.09 -38.88 20.43
N ILE A 288 -4.27 -39.12 21.73
CA ILE A 288 -4.40 -40.47 22.31
C ILE A 288 -5.58 -41.22 21.68
N ARG A 289 -6.74 -40.56 21.54
CA ARG A 289 -7.94 -41.14 20.91
C ARG A 289 -7.69 -41.53 19.45
N ARG A 290 -6.96 -40.72 18.68
CA ARG A 290 -6.61 -41.03 17.29
C ARG A 290 -5.64 -42.21 17.17
N LEU A 291 -4.65 -42.28 18.05
CA LEU A 291 -3.70 -43.40 18.08
C LEU A 291 -4.37 -44.72 18.52
N ALA A 292 -5.38 -44.63 19.39
CA ALA A 292 -6.18 -45.79 19.79
C ALA A 292 -7.13 -46.31 18.68
N HIS A 293 -7.59 -45.40 17.79
CA HIS A 293 -8.49 -45.72 16.68
C HIS A 293 -7.94 -45.20 15.34
N PRO A 294 -7.00 -45.93 14.71
CA PRO A 294 -6.39 -45.54 13.44
C PRO A 294 -7.46 -45.44 12.35
N ARG A 295 -7.59 -44.28 11.71
CA ARG A 295 -8.47 -44.10 10.55
C ARG A 295 -7.67 -44.36 9.25
N PRO A 296 -8.33 -44.83 8.18
CA PRO A 296 -7.66 -45.12 6.92
C PRO A 296 -6.96 -43.89 6.32
N ALA A 297 -5.85 -44.15 5.63
CA ALA A 297 -4.95 -43.15 5.07
C ALA A 297 -5.64 -42.17 4.10
N PRO A 298 -5.17 -40.90 4.03
CA PRO A 298 -5.79 -39.88 3.19
C PRO A 298 -5.60 -40.17 1.69
N ARG A 299 -6.59 -39.78 0.87
CA ARG A 299 -6.48 -39.82 -0.61
C ARG A 299 -5.63 -38.65 -1.10
N ARG A 300 -4.61 -38.94 -1.92
CA ARG A 300 -3.78 -37.92 -2.58
C ARG A 300 -4.61 -37.21 -3.66
N GLY A 301 -4.91 -35.94 -3.48
CA GLY A 301 -5.41 -35.09 -4.57
C GLY A 301 -6.22 -33.92 -4.07
N LEU A 302 -5.56 -32.77 -3.86
CA LEU A 302 -6.12 -31.40 -3.91
C LEU A 302 -5.13 -30.32 -3.43
N ALA A 303 -3.98 -30.70 -2.85
CA ALA A 303 -3.02 -29.75 -2.27
C ALA A 303 -2.31 -28.84 -3.30
N LEU A 304 -2.10 -29.31 -4.52
CA LEU A 304 -1.32 -28.60 -5.56
C LEU A 304 -2.07 -27.41 -6.20
N PRO A 305 -3.35 -27.51 -6.62
CA PRO A 305 -4.09 -26.36 -7.13
C PRO A 305 -4.38 -25.30 -6.05
N LEU A 306 -4.47 -25.69 -4.78
CA LEU A 306 -4.71 -24.78 -3.66
C LEU A 306 -3.44 -24.01 -3.24
N LEU A 307 -2.26 -24.64 -3.41
CA LEU A 307 -0.95 -23.98 -3.30
C LEU A 307 -0.80 -22.85 -4.34
N ALA A 308 -1.25 -23.12 -5.57
CA ALA A 308 -1.21 -22.18 -6.68
C ALA A 308 -2.16 -20.99 -6.46
N ALA A 309 -3.36 -21.20 -5.90
CA ALA A 309 -4.30 -20.13 -5.58
C ALA A 309 -3.76 -19.18 -4.49
N MET A 310 -3.08 -19.72 -3.47
CA MET A 310 -2.46 -18.92 -2.41
C MET A 310 -1.24 -18.13 -2.91
N LEU A 311 -0.41 -18.75 -3.77
CA LEU A 311 0.70 -18.08 -4.46
C LEU A 311 0.20 -17.02 -5.45
N ALA A 312 -0.94 -17.23 -6.11
CA ALA A 312 -1.57 -16.27 -7.00
C ALA A 312 -2.12 -15.05 -6.24
N LEU A 313 -2.64 -15.23 -5.02
CA LEU A 313 -3.12 -14.12 -4.18
C LEU A 313 -1.95 -13.30 -3.59
N ALA A 314 -0.85 -13.98 -3.20
CA ALA A 314 0.41 -13.31 -2.87
C ALA A 314 1.00 -12.60 -4.11
N GLY A 315 0.87 -13.20 -5.30
CA GLY A 315 1.25 -12.62 -6.58
C GLY A 315 0.42 -11.41 -6.97
N ALA A 316 -0.89 -11.39 -6.69
CA ALA A 316 -1.78 -10.27 -6.99
C ALA A 316 -1.55 -9.04 -6.08
N THR A 317 -1.14 -9.27 -4.82
CA THR A 317 -0.70 -8.20 -3.91
C THR A 317 0.70 -7.69 -4.24
N LEU A 318 1.59 -8.56 -4.75
CA LEU A 318 2.85 -8.15 -5.36
C LEU A 318 2.64 -7.42 -6.69
N TRP A 319 1.63 -7.77 -7.49
CA TRP A 319 1.28 -7.08 -8.73
C TRP A 319 0.76 -5.67 -8.44
N SER A 320 -0.12 -5.49 -7.46
CA SER A 320 -0.58 -4.14 -7.07
C SER A 320 0.53 -3.29 -6.43
N ALA A 321 1.57 -3.91 -5.85
CA ALA A 321 2.78 -3.22 -5.40
C ALA A 321 3.79 -2.97 -6.53
N ALA A 322 3.79 -3.79 -7.59
CA ALA A 322 4.64 -3.66 -8.77
C ALA A 322 4.08 -2.67 -9.81
N ASP A 323 2.75 -2.50 -9.88
CA ASP A 323 2.07 -1.52 -10.74
C ASP A 323 2.09 -0.09 -10.18
N LEU A 324 2.63 0.13 -8.98
CA LEU A 324 2.80 1.47 -8.39
C LEU A 324 4.14 2.12 -8.76
N GLY A 325 4.49 2.16 -10.04
CA GLY A 325 5.49 3.08 -10.58
C GLY A 325 6.86 3.24 -9.89
N PRO A 326 7.45 2.30 -9.11
CA PRO A 326 8.65 2.61 -8.32
C PRO A 326 9.93 2.43 -9.13
N ALA A 327 9.93 1.67 -10.24
CA ALA A 327 11.07 1.63 -11.15
C ALA A 327 11.17 2.94 -11.95
N ARG A 328 10.03 3.58 -12.27
CA ARG A 328 10.00 4.94 -12.80
C ARG A 328 10.27 5.99 -11.74
N ALA A 329 9.79 5.83 -10.50
CA ALA A 329 10.07 6.75 -9.41
C ALA A 329 11.50 6.63 -8.86
N ALA A 330 12.13 5.46 -8.87
CA ALA A 330 13.53 5.26 -8.49
C ALA A 330 14.48 5.71 -9.59
N ARG A 331 14.12 5.54 -10.87
CA ARG A 331 14.83 6.12 -12.01
C ARG A 331 14.67 7.65 -12.04
N ALA A 332 13.45 8.13 -11.78
CA ALA A 332 13.19 9.54 -11.50
C ALA A 332 13.80 10.01 -10.18
N LEU A 333 14.21 9.19 -9.21
CA LEU A 333 14.95 9.65 -8.01
C LEU A 333 16.46 9.65 -8.25
N ALA A 334 16.96 8.76 -9.12
CA ALA A 334 18.32 8.83 -9.64
C ALA A 334 18.50 10.04 -10.58
N GLU A 335 17.45 10.42 -11.31
CA GLU A 335 17.37 11.64 -12.14
C GLU A 335 16.95 12.88 -11.30
N ASN A 336 16.13 12.72 -10.24
CA ASN A 336 15.63 13.82 -9.41
C ASN A 336 16.39 14.10 -8.12
N GLY A 337 17.47 13.36 -7.83
CA GLY A 337 18.47 13.75 -6.84
C GLY A 337 19.20 15.07 -7.15
N GLY A 338 18.90 15.68 -8.31
CA GLY A 338 19.43 16.98 -8.75
C GLY A 338 18.37 18.04 -9.07
N HIS A 339 17.19 18.08 -8.43
CA HIS A 339 16.12 19.05 -8.80
C HIS A 339 16.25 20.45 -8.17
N GLY A 340 17.42 20.78 -7.61
CA GLY A 340 17.90 22.17 -7.58
C GLY A 340 18.61 22.59 -8.88
N GLY A 341 18.93 21.65 -9.77
CA GLY A 341 19.74 21.86 -10.98
C GLY A 341 18.95 22.05 -12.27
N VAL A 342 17.86 21.30 -12.50
CA VAL A 342 17.19 21.31 -13.83
C VAL A 342 16.30 22.55 -14.06
N LEU A 343 15.67 23.11 -13.02
CA LEU A 343 14.97 24.40 -13.16
C LEU A 343 15.94 25.60 -13.21
N ALA A 344 17.16 25.44 -12.70
CA ALA A 344 18.19 26.48 -12.75
C ALA A 344 18.61 26.81 -14.19
N ASP A 345 18.45 25.85 -15.12
CA ASP A 345 18.62 26.06 -16.56
C ASP A 345 17.53 26.97 -17.16
N TYR A 346 16.47 27.29 -16.41
CA TYR A 346 15.34 28.13 -16.82
C TYR A 346 15.10 29.30 -15.85
N PRO A 347 16.04 30.25 -15.72
CA PRO A 347 15.99 31.31 -14.71
C PRO A 347 14.75 32.22 -14.82
N ALA A 348 14.26 32.48 -16.04
CA ALA A 348 13.03 33.27 -16.25
C ALA A 348 11.78 32.55 -15.71
N ILE A 349 11.73 31.23 -15.82
CA ILE A 349 10.63 30.40 -15.30
C ILE A 349 10.69 30.36 -13.78
N GLN A 350 11.88 30.17 -13.22
CA GLN A 350 12.09 30.22 -11.78
C GLN A 350 11.68 31.58 -11.19
N ALA A 351 12.12 32.69 -11.80
CA ALA A 351 11.77 34.04 -11.38
C ALA A 351 10.25 34.27 -11.43
N LEU A 352 9.56 33.80 -12.47
CA LEU A 352 8.10 33.89 -12.59
C LEU A 352 7.40 33.16 -11.43
N ILE A 353 7.85 31.94 -11.10
CA ILE A 353 7.29 31.13 -10.01
C ILE A 353 7.47 31.84 -8.66
N GLU A 354 8.69 32.32 -8.39
CA GLU A 354 9.03 33.01 -7.15
C GLU A 354 8.24 34.32 -7.00
N ALA A 355 8.20 35.15 -8.05
CA ALA A 355 7.50 36.43 -8.06
C ALA A 355 5.98 36.27 -7.91
N SER A 356 5.39 35.21 -8.48
CA SER A 356 3.95 34.94 -8.36
C SER A 356 3.52 34.62 -6.92
N GLY A 357 4.40 34.00 -6.14
CA GLY A 357 4.08 33.50 -4.81
C GLY A 357 2.98 32.42 -4.80
N ALA A 358 2.82 31.67 -5.90
CA ALA A 358 1.82 30.60 -6.07
C ALA A 358 1.90 29.53 -4.98
N ALA A 359 0.78 29.20 -4.34
CA ALA A 359 0.76 28.13 -3.34
C ALA A 359 0.94 26.75 -3.98
N HIS A 360 0.38 26.53 -5.18
CA HIS A 360 0.46 25.27 -5.89
C HIS A 360 1.15 25.47 -7.25
N VAL A 361 2.18 24.68 -7.52
CA VAL A 361 3.05 24.82 -8.70
C VAL A 361 3.30 23.46 -9.33
N LEU A 362 3.22 23.41 -10.65
CA LEU A 362 3.74 22.30 -11.44
C LEU A 362 4.41 22.85 -12.70
N VAL A 363 5.62 22.39 -12.99
CA VAL A 363 6.32 22.61 -14.25
C VAL A 363 6.74 21.28 -14.82
N VAL A 364 6.41 21.03 -16.08
CA VAL A 364 6.68 19.77 -16.78
C VAL A 364 7.32 20.05 -18.13
N ASP A 365 8.37 19.31 -18.50
CA ASP A 365 8.79 19.25 -19.91
C ASP A 365 7.76 18.43 -20.69
N SER A 366 7.09 19.06 -21.64
CA SER A 366 5.94 18.50 -22.35
C SER A 366 6.31 17.36 -23.30
N ARG A 367 7.60 17.21 -23.65
CA ARG A 367 8.08 16.13 -24.53
C ARG A 367 8.45 14.90 -23.73
N SER A 368 9.25 15.05 -22.68
CA SER A 368 9.68 13.91 -21.86
C SER A 368 8.65 13.50 -20.81
N GLY A 369 7.83 14.46 -20.36
CA GLY A 369 6.92 14.30 -19.21
C GLY A 369 7.60 14.52 -17.87
N ASP A 370 8.86 14.98 -17.85
CA ASP A 370 9.63 15.17 -16.64
C ASP A 370 9.13 16.37 -15.84
N ARG A 371 8.95 16.18 -14.54
CA ARG A 371 8.49 17.23 -13.62
C ARG A 371 9.68 18.06 -13.15
N LEU A 372 9.87 19.23 -13.76
CA LEU A 372 10.96 20.16 -13.45
C LEU A 372 10.75 20.88 -12.11
N ALA A 373 9.50 21.13 -11.73
CA ALA A 373 9.14 21.70 -10.43
C ALA A 373 7.75 21.22 -9.98
N ALA A 374 7.59 20.98 -8.68
CA ALA A 374 6.30 20.62 -8.09
C ALA A 374 6.19 21.14 -6.66
N ARG A 375 5.08 21.81 -6.33
CA ARG A 375 4.74 22.27 -4.98
C ARG A 375 3.24 22.12 -4.77
N ALA A 376 2.83 21.31 -3.80
CA ALA A 376 1.42 21.10 -3.45
C ALA A 376 0.52 20.84 -4.67
N GLU A 377 1.03 20.12 -5.67
CA GLU A 377 0.46 20.12 -7.02
C GLU A 377 -0.78 19.23 -7.18
N ASN A 378 -1.08 18.42 -6.17
CA ASN A 378 -2.24 17.53 -6.12
C ASN A 378 -3.33 18.03 -5.16
N ASP A 379 -3.18 19.23 -4.59
CA ASP A 379 -4.22 19.84 -3.75
C ASP A 379 -5.40 20.28 -4.61
N VAL A 380 -6.61 19.93 -4.18
CA VAL A 380 -7.85 20.30 -4.87
C VAL A 380 -8.23 21.72 -4.46
N VAL A 381 -8.12 22.65 -5.40
CA VAL A 381 -8.36 24.08 -5.17
C VAL A 381 -9.25 24.68 -6.26
N PRO A 382 -9.96 25.78 -5.97
CA PRO A 382 -10.69 26.52 -7.01
C PRO A 382 -9.75 26.99 -8.12
N ILE A 383 -10.14 26.78 -9.38
CA ILE A 383 -9.29 27.07 -10.56
C ILE A 383 -9.78 28.25 -11.41
N ALA A 384 -10.94 28.80 -11.06
CA ALA A 384 -11.58 29.90 -11.75
C ALA A 384 -11.57 29.70 -13.29
N SER A 385 -11.29 30.74 -14.08
CA SER A 385 -11.34 30.71 -15.56
C SER A 385 -10.39 29.74 -16.27
N LEU A 386 -9.53 28.99 -15.57
CA LEU A 386 -8.83 27.87 -16.21
C LEU A 386 -9.82 26.82 -16.75
N THR A 387 -11.02 26.74 -16.16
CA THR A 387 -12.18 25.98 -16.66
C THR A 387 -12.42 26.17 -18.16
N LYS A 388 -12.19 27.38 -18.69
CA LYS A 388 -12.50 27.70 -20.09
C LYS A 388 -11.69 26.89 -21.12
N LEU A 389 -10.55 26.34 -20.74
CA LEU A 389 -9.82 25.38 -21.57
C LEU A 389 -10.63 24.10 -21.81
N MET A 390 -11.33 23.61 -20.79
CA MET A 390 -12.25 22.47 -20.93
C MET A 390 -13.43 22.84 -21.83
N THR A 391 -14.04 24.01 -21.60
CA THR A 391 -15.15 24.51 -22.42
C THR A 391 -14.80 24.56 -23.90
N ALA A 392 -13.65 25.14 -24.22
CA ALA A 392 -13.16 25.19 -25.58
C ALA A 392 -12.95 23.79 -26.19
N MET A 393 -12.33 22.87 -25.46
CA MET A 393 -12.14 21.50 -25.94
C MET A 393 -13.48 20.78 -26.21
N VAL A 394 -14.49 20.95 -25.36
CA VAL A 394 -15.81 20.35 -25.54
C VAL A 394 -16.52 20.92 -26.77
N VAL A 395 -16.45 22.24 -26.99
CA VAL A 395 -17.00 22.88 -28.19
C VAL A 395 -16.31 22.38 -29.45
N MET A 396 -14.98 22.28 -29.43
CA MET A 396 -14.20 21.81 -30.58
C MET A 396 -14.46 20.34 -30.90
N ASP A 397 -14.60 19.48 -29.90
CA ASP A 397 -14.89 18.05 -30.10
C ASP A 397 -16.24 17.82 -30.80
N ALA A 398 -17.20 18.72 -30.59
CA ALA A 398 -18.52 18.64 -31.24
C ALA A 398 -18.48 19.00 -32.74
N SER A 399 -17.35 19.50 -33.26
CA SER A 399 -17.16 19.81 -34.69
C SER A 399 -18.28 20.68 -35.28
N LEU A 400 -18.71 21.69 -34.52
CA LEU A 400 -19.78 22.59 -34.91
C LEU A 400 -19.31 23.60 -35.97
N ASP A 401 -20.26 24.19 -36.72
CA ASP A 401 -19.96 25.25 -37.69
C ASP A 401 -19.40 26.50 -36.99
N MET A 402 -18.10 26.72 -37.09
CA MET A 402 -17.43 27.83 -36.42
C MET A 402 -17.82 29.22 -36.95
N THR A 403 -18.43 29.29 -38.13
CA THR A 403 -18.92 30.55 -38.73
C THR A 403 -20.33 30.91 -38.28
N GLN A 404 -21.05 29.97 -37.67
CA GLN A 404 -22.43 30.18 -37.24
C GLN A 404 -22.53 31.40 -36.30
N PRO A 405 -23.42 32.36 -36.59
CA PRO A 405 -23.71 33.46 -35.69
C PRO A 405 -24.37 32.95 -34.40
N VAL A 406 -23.81 33.33 -33.26
CA VAL A 406 -24.35 33.06 -31.93
C VAL A 406 -24.63 34.38 -31.25
N ARG A 407 -25.89 34.58 -30.84
CA ARG A 407 -26.33 35.74 -30.07
C ARG A 407 -26.06 35.52 -28.59
N VAL A 408 -25.40 36.48 -27.95
CA VAL A 408 -25.28 36.55 -26.49
C VAL A 408 -26.65 36.91 -25.91
N ALA A 409 -27.20 36.04 -25.07
CA ALA A 409 -28.54 36.17 -24.53
C ALA A 409 -28.54 36.68 -23.08
N GLU A 410 -29.70 37.06 -22.58
CA GLU A 410 -29.86 37.52 -21.18
C GLU A 410 -29.47 36.43 -20.19
N GLU A 411 -29.70 35.15 -20.51
CA GLU A 411 -29.31 34.03 -19.64
C GLU A 411 -27.79 33.91 -19.51
N ASP A 412 -27.04 34.26 -20.57
CA ASP A 412 -25.58 34.26 -20.52
C ASP A 412 -25.06 35.37 -19.59
N ALA A 413 -25.75 36.51 -19.54
CA ALA A 413 -25.43 37.58 -18.62
C ALA A 413 -25.83 37.24 -17.18
N ALA A 414 -27.03 36.69 -16.97
CA ALA A 414 -27.53 36.28 -15.65
C ALA A 414 -26.66 35.19 -14.99
N ALA A 415 -26.03 34.32 -15.80
CA ALA A 415 -25.09 33.31 -15.33
C ALA A 415 -23.69 33.88 -14.98
N THR A 416 -23.46 35.17 -15.23
CA THR A 416 -22.22 35.87 -14.91
C THR A 416 -22.43 36.89 -13.79
N LYS A 417 -21.40 37.13 -12.98
CA LYS A 417 -21.43 38.25 -12.03
C LYS A 417 -21.24 39.57 -12.77
N ASP A 418 -21.93 40.63 -12.31
CA ASP A 418 -21.82 41.97 -12.89
C ASP A 418 -20.36 42.44 -13.00
N GLY A 419 -20.03 43.07 -14.12
CA GLY A 419 -18.67 43.58 -14.41
C GLY A 419 -17.63 42.53 -14.82
N MET A 420 -17.96 41.23 -14.80
CA MET A 420 -17.02 40.15 -15.16
C MET A 420 -16.99 39.80 -16.66
N SER A 421 -17.77 40.51 -17.48
CA SER A 421 -17.74 40.41 -18.95
C SER A 421 -17.98 41.80 -19.55
N ARG A 422 -17.27 42.10 -20.63
CA ARG A 422 -17.46 43.35 -21.39
C ARG A 422 -18.34 43.14 -22.62
N LEU A 423 -18.80 41.91 -22.87
CA LEU A 423 -19.55 41.54 -24.06
C LEU A 423 -21.03 41.88 -23.85
N PRO A 424 -21.62 42.84 -24.58
CA PRO A 424 -23.00 43.26 -24.36
C PRO A 424 -24.00 42.14 -24.68
N VAL A 425 -25.12 42.11 -23.96
CA VAL A 425 -26.26 41.27 -24.33
C VAL A 425 -26.79 41.71 -25.69
N GLY A 426 -27.21 40.76 -26.52
CA GLY A 426 -27.68 41.01 -27.87
C GLY A 426 -26.58 41.00 -28.93
N THR A 427 -25.31 41.08 -28.54
CA THR A 427 -24.16 40.95 -29.46
C THR A 427 -24.27 39.64 -30.23
N VAL A 428 -24.15 39.71 -31.56
CA VAL A 428 -24.09 38.56 -32.44
C VAL A 428 -22.66 38.44 -32.98
N ALA A 429 -22.00 37.33 -32.66
CA ALA A 429 -20.64 37.05 -33.12
C ALA A 429 -20.57 35.60 -33.63
N THR A 430 -19.58 35.31 -34.48
CA THR A 430 -19.36 33.92 -34.91
C THR A 430 -18.94 33.06 -33.71
N ARG A 431 -19.23 31.76 -33.78
CA ARG A 431 -18.76 30.79 -32.78
C ARG A 431 -17.24 30.83 -32.60
N ASP A 432 -16.46 31.02 -33.69
CA ASP A 432 -15.00 31.22 -33.62
C ASP A 432 -14.63 32.48 -32.84
N THR A 433 -15.29 33.61 -33.10
CA THR A 433 -15.07 34.84 -32.32
C THR A 433 -15.37 34.63 -30.83
N LEU A 434 -16.47 33.96 -30.48
CA LEU A 434 -16.80 33.68 -29.08
C LEU A 434 -15.79 32.73 -28.42
N LEU A 435 -15.28 31.73 -29.15
CA LEU A 435 -14.21 30.85 -28.69
C LEU A 435 -12.94 31.66 -28.40
N LYS A 436 -12.58 32.57 -29.31
CA LYS A 436 -11.44 33.47 -29.15
C LYS A 436 -11.59 34.38 -27.94
N LEU A 437 -12.74 35.01 -27.73
CA LEU A 437 -13.00 35.85 -26.55
C LEU A 437 -12.96 35.06 -25.24
N THR A 438 -13.48 33.83 -25.24
CA THR A 438 -13.41 32.88 -24.12
C THR A 438 -11.94 32.56 -23.79
N LEU A 439 -11.14 32.29 -24.83
CA LEU A 439 -9.70 32.08 -24.87
C LEU A 439 -8.86 33.20 -24.26
N MET A 440 -8.72 34.22 -25.10
CA MET A 440 -7.80 35.34 -25.02
C MET A 440 -8.20 36.33 -23.91
N ALA A 441 -9.46 36.76 -23.95
CA ALA A 441 -9.98 37.79 -23.05
C ALA A 441 -10.60 37.22 -21.77
N SER A 442 -10.71 35.90 -21.67
CA SER A 442 -11.35 35.22 -20.53
C SER A 442 -12.82 35.60 -20.33
N ASP A 443 -13.53 35.99 -21.40
CA ASP A 443 -14.89 36.52 -21.28
C ASP A 443 -15.87 35.43 -20.83
N ASN A 444 -16.63 35.70 -19.76
CA ASN A 444 -17.54 34.72 -19.19
C ASN A 444 -18.81 34.53 -20.04
N ARG A 445 -19.38 35.62 -20.59
CA ARG A 445 -20.63 35.54 -21.38
C ARG A 445 -20.39 34.80 -22.68
N ALA A 446 -19.22 34.98 -23.29
CA ALA A 446 -18.82 34.18 -24.45
C ALA A 446 -18.78 32.67 -24.12
N ALA A 447 -18.23 32.29 -22.97
CA ALA A 447 -18.18 30.89 -22.54
C ALA A 447 -19.58 30.28 -22.30
N TYR A 448 -20.48 31.03 -21.66
CA TYR A 448 -21.87 30.62 -21.47
C TYR A 448 -22.64 30.55 -22.78
N ALA A 449 -22.48 31.52 -23.68
CA ALA A 449 -23.12 31.51 -25.00
C ALA A 449 -22.69 30.29 -25.83
N LEU A 450 -21.41 29.89 -25.76
CA LEU A 450 -20.92 28.66 -26.39
C LEU A 450 -21.54 27.40 -25.78
N ALA A 451 -21.62 27.33 -24.45
CA ALA A 451 -22.21 26.18 -23.76
C ALA A 451 -23.73 26.08 -23.99
N ARG A 452 -24.44 27.20 -24.02
CA ARG A 452 -25.89 27.28 -24.27
C ARG A 452 -26.23 26.95 -25.73
N SER A 453 -25.41 27.41 -26.68
CA SER A 453 -25.60 27.12 -28.11
C SER A 453 -25.07 25.75 -28.55
N TYR A 454 -24.57 24.94 -27.61
CA TYR A 454 -24.21 23.55 -27.85
C TYR A 454 -25.45 22.72 -28.22
N PRO A 455 -25.37 21.73 -29.14
CA PRO A 455 -26.51 20.88 -29.49
C PRO A 455 -27.08 20.16 -28.26
N GLY A 456 -28.37 20.36 -27.97
CA GLY A 456 -29.01 19.87 -26.74
C GLY A 456 -28.87 20.81 -25.54
N GLY A 457 -28.34 22.01 -25.73
CA GLY A 457 -28.22 23.07 -24.72
C GLY A 457 -27.21 22.75 -23.61
N LEU A 458 -27.33 23.51 -22.52
CA LEU A 458 -26.42 23.42 -21.38
C LEU A 458 -26.36 22.00 -20.75
N PRO A 459 -27.48 21.25 -20.58
CA PRO A 459 -27.41 19.89 -20.04
C PRO A 459 -26.56 18.92 -20.89
N ALA A 460 -26.66 19.03 -22.23
CA ALA A 460 -25.85 18.22 -23.13
C ALA A 460 -24.37 18.61 -23.09
N PHE A 461 -24.09 19.91 -22.97
CA PHE A 461 -22.74 20.42 -22.78
C PHE A 461 -22.10 19.94 -21.46
N GLU A 462 -22.84 19.93 -20.35
CA GLU A 462 -22.37 19.40 -19.07
C GLU A 462 -22.04 17.91 -19.15
N LEU A 463 -22.88 17.12 -19.81
CA LEU A 463 -22.61 15.70 -20.04
C LEU A 463 -21.37 15.48 -20.91
N ALA A 464 -21.19 16.29 -21.96
CA ALA A 464 -20.00 16.25 -22.79
C ALA A 464 -18.73 16.62 -21.99
N THR A 465 -18.84 17.59 -21.09
CA THR A 465 -17.77 17.98 -20.16
C THR A 465 -17.38 16.82 -19.23
N GLN A 466 -18.36 16.13 -18.64
CA GLN A 466 -18.10 14.97 -17.78
C GLN A 466 -17.42 13.83 -18.55
N ARG A 467 -17.88 13.55 -19.78
CA ARG A 467 -17.25 12.55 -20.66
C ARG A 467 -15.80 12.91 -20.99
N LYS A 468 -15.54 14.18 -21.29
CA LYS A 468 -14.18 14.69 -21.55
C LYS A 468 -13.28 14.56 -20.33
N MET A 469 -13.77 14.93 -19.14
CA MET A 469 -13.03 14.77 -17.88
C MET A 469 -12.65 13.31 -17.62
N ALA A 470 -13.59 12.38 -17.85
CA ALA A 470 -13.33 10.94 -17.73
C ALA A 470 -12.31 10.45 -18.75
N ALA A 471 -12.42 10.88 -20.02
CA ALA A 471 -11.49 10.52 -21.09
C ALA A 471 -10.06 11.01 -20.83
N LEU A 472 -9.91 12.16 -20.16
CA LEU A 472 -8.62 12.71 -19.76
C LEU A 472 -8.11 12.18 -18.40
N GLY A 473 -8.87 11.32 -17.71
CA GLY A 473 -8.50 10.73 -16.43
C GLY A 473 -8.40 11.75 -15.28
N LEU A 474 -9.24 12.79 -15.29
CA LEU A 474 -9.21 13.89 -14.32
C LEU A 474 -9.90 13.52 -13.00
N ALA A 475 -9.26 12.64 -12.21
CA ALA A 475 -9.83 12.07 -10.99
C ALA A 475 -10.04 13.08 -9.85
N HIS A 476 -9.42 14.26 -9.91
CA HIS A 476 -9.46 15.27 -8.85
C HIS A 476 -10.02 16.60 -9.34
N THR A 477 -10.81 16.57 -10.41
CA THR A 477 -11.41 17.75 -11.02
C THR A 477 -12.93 17.69 -10.89
N THR A 478 -13.55 18.82 -10.57
CA THR A 478 -15.01 19.01 -10.60
C THR A 478 -15.30 20.30 -11.34
N LEU A 479 -16.12 20.22 -12.40
CA LEU A 479 -16.61 21.37 -13.15
C LEU A 479 -18.15 21.38 -13.12
N ARG A 480 -18.72 22.47 -12.64
CA ARG A 480 -20.16 22.73 -12.48
C ARG A 480 -20.72 23.70 -13.51
N GLU A 481 -19.86 24.52 -14.11
CA GLU A 481 -20.24 25.56 -15.07
C GLU A 481 -19.07 25.89 -16.02
N PRO A 482 -19.33 26.46 -17.22
CA PRO A 482 -18.36 26.58 -18.32
C PRO A 482 -17.34 27.72 -18.19
N ALA A 483 -17.52 28.67 -17.28
CA ALA A 483 -16.74 29.91 -17.25
C ALA A 483 -15.73 29.97 -16.10
N GLY A 484 -15.91 29.23 -15.01
CA GLY A 484 -15.07 29.34 -13.82
C GLY A 484 -15.49 30.47 -12.87
N VAL A 485 -16.77 30.86 -12.88
CA VAL A 485 -17.35 31.82 -11.94
C VAL A 485 -17.55 31.19 -10.55
N SER A 486 -17.90 29.91 -10.50
CA SER A 486 -18.14 29.20 -9.24
C SER A 486 -16.84 28.70 -8.61
N SER A 487 -16.70 28.86 -7.30
CA SER A 487 -15.58 28.24 -6.56
C SER A 487 -15.72 26.72 -6.41
N ALA A 488 -16.85 26.15 -6.85
CA ALA A 488 -17.03 24.70 -6.97
C ALA A 488 -16.34 24.12 -8.21
N ASN A 489 -15.89 24.97 -9.15
CA ASN A 489 -14.96 24.57 -10.19
C ASN A 489 -13.57 24.42 -9.58
N GLN A 490 -13.19 23.17 -9.30
CA GLN A 490 -11.98 22.82 -8.57
C GLN A 490 -11.18 21.78 -9.34
N SER A 491 -9.86 21.85 -9.20
CA SER A 491 -8.92 20.90 -9.80
C SER A 491 -7.60 20.93 -9.06
N THR A 492 -6.63 20.18 -9.55
CA THR A 492 -5.25 20.14 -9.07
C THR A 492 -4.31 20.68 -10.14
N ALA A 493 -3.10 21.10 -9.79
CA ALA A 493 -2.13 21.54 -10.81
C ALA A 493 -1.76 20.37 -11.76
N THR A 494 -1.73 19.13 -11.26
CA THR A 494 -1.57 17.92 -12.09
C THR A 494 -2.71 17.75 -13.10
N ASP A 495 -3.97 17.89 -12.69
CA ASP A 495 -5.11 17.73 -13.62
C ASP A 495 -5.20 18.89 -14.62
N ILE A 496 -4.86 20.12 -14.20
CA ILE A 496 -4.76 21.25 -15.12
C ILE A 496 -3.65 21.03 -16.16
N GLU A 497 -2.50 20.45 -15.79
CA GLU A 497 -1.46 20.10 -16.76
C GLU A 497 -2.00 19.14 -17.83
N ARG A 498 -2.80 18.13 -17.42
CA ARG A 498 -3.46 17.21 -18.38
C ARG A 498 -4.42 17.96 -19.31
N ILE A 499 -5.18 18.92 -18.77
CA ILE A 499 -6.06 19.79 -19.56
C ILE A 499 -5.26 20.61 -20.56
N VAL A 500 -4.15 21.24 -20.14
CA VAL A 500 -3.28 22.04 -21.02
C VAL A 500 -2.66 21.17 -22.12
N ARG A 501 -2.13 20.00 -21.75
CA ARG A 501 -1.53 19.06 -22.71
C ARG A 501 -2.55 18.59 -23.75
N ALA A 502 -3.78 18.30 -23.32
CA ALA A 502 -4.86 17.94 -24.25
C ALA A 502 -5.26 19.12 -25.13
N ALA A 503 -5.43 20.32 -24.55
CA ALA A 503 -5.81 21.53 -25.26
C ALA A 503 -4.78 21.94 -26.33
N ALA A 504 -3.49 21.62 -26.13
CA ALA A 504 -2.44 21.88 -27.10
C ALA A 504 -2.60 21.10 -28.42
N ASN A 505 -3.45 20.06 -28.46
CA ASN A 505 -3.75 19.31 -29.69
C ASN A 505 -4.85 19.96 -30.55
N TYR A 506 -5.40 21.10 -30.12
CA TYR A 506 -6.45 21.83 -30.84
C TYR A 506 -5.87 23.11 -31.45
N PRO A 507 -5.63 23.17 -32.78
CA PRO A 507 -5.01 24.33 -33.42
C PRO A 507 -5.73 25.65 -33.15
N ALA A 508 -7.07 25.64 -33.11
CA ALA A 508 -7.86 26.82 -32.79
C ALA A 508 -7.63 27.32 -31.35
N ILE A 509 -7.56 26.41 -30.37
CA ILE A 509 -7.29 26.78 -28.97
C ILE A 509 -5.88 27.34 -28.83
N VAL A 510 -4.89 26.69 -29.43
CA VAL A 510 -3.49 27.16 -29.46
C VAL A 510 -3.44 28.57 -30.03
N ARG A 511 -3.99 28.80 -31.23
CA ARG A 511 -4.07 30.10 -31.90
C ARG A 511 -4.75 31.17 -31.04
N ASP A 512 -5.90 30.85 -30.47
CA ASP A 512 -6.75 31.83 -29.80
C ASP A 512 -6.21 32.21 -28.42
N THR A 513 -5.58 31.28 -27.70
CA THR A 513 -4.99 31.57 -26.38
C THR A 513 -3.79 32.53 -26.43
N VAL A 514 -3.15 32.66 -27.60
CA VAL A 514 -1.97 33.52 -27.82
C VAL A 514 -2.25 34.70 -28.74
N ALA A 515 -3.51 34.92 -29.14
CA ALA A 515 -3.91 36.10 -29.88
C ALA A 515 -3.72 37.37 -29.02
N LEU A 516 -3.23 38.47 -29.61
CA LEU A 516 -2.99 39.72 -28.88
C LEU A 516 -4.27 40.47 -28.54
N GLY A 517 -5.26 40.39 -29.42
CA GLY A 517 -6.52 41.11 -29.31
C GLY A 517 -7.57 40.66 -30.34
N GLU A 518 -8.77 41.21 -30.17
CA GLU A 518 -9.92 41.05 -31.06
C GLU A 518 -10.81 42.29 -30.93
N ASP A 519 -11.27 42.84 -32.05
CA ASP A 519 -12.22 43.94 -32.07
C ASP A 519 -13.61 43.38 -32.40
N VAL A 520 -14.58 43.56 -31.50
CA VAL A 520 -15.96 43.04 -31.65
C VAL A 520 -16.89 44.21 -31.90
N ARG A 521 -17.72 44.12 -32.93
CA ARG A 521 -18.72 45.15 -33.23
C ARG A 521 -19.99 44.90 -32.43
N GLY A 522 -20.31 45.79 -31.50
CA GLY A 522 -21.58 45.84 -30.79
C GLY A 522 -22.53 46.87 -31.40
N GLU A 523 -23.71 47.00 -30.81
CA GLU A 523 -24.72 48.00 -31.22
C GLU A 523 -24.21 49.44 -31.00
N ASP A 524 -23.50 49.69 -29.90
CA ASP A 524 -22.98 51.02 -29.50
C ASP A 524 -21.56 51.33 -30.02
N GLY A 525 -20.97 50.47 -30.88
CA GLY A 525 -19.65 50.68 -31.45
C GLY A 525 -18.71 49.47 -31.36
N VAL A 526 -17.40 49.71 -31.54
CA VAL A 526 -16.37 48.65 -31.53
C VAL A 526 -15.78 48.49 -30.13
N ILE A 527 -15.84 47.27 -29.60
CA ILE A 527 -15.26 46.90 -28.30
C ILE A 527 -13.94 46.18 -28.55
N ARG A 528 -12.85 46.76 -28.04
CA ARG A 528 -11.51 46.19 -28.15
C ARG A 528 -11.20 45.24 -27.00
N TYR A 529 -10.87 44.01 -27.35
CA TYR A 529 -10.37 42.98 -26.45
C TYR A 529 -8.87 42.80 -26.60
N ARG A 530 -8.22 42.46 -25.48
CA ARG A 530 -6.79 42.16 -25.40
C ARG A 530 -6.60 40.86 -24.64
N ASN A 531 -5.46 40.21 -24.85
CA ASN A 531 -5.09 39.05 -24.09
C ASN A 531 -4.94 39.40 -22.60
N THR A 532 -5.51 38.56 -21.74
CA THR A 532 -5.42 38.69 -20.29
C THR A 532 -4.05 38.26 -19.74
N ASN A 533 -3.29 37.48 -20.50
CA ASN A 533 -1.90 37.17 -20.19
C ASN A 533 -0.97 38.24 -20.78
N VAL A 534 -0.43 39.10 -19.92
CA VAL A 534 0.46 40.21 -20.30
C VAL A 534 1.82 39.78 -20.85
N LEU A 535 2.16 38.49 -20.70
CA LEU A 535 3.37 37.90 -21.26
C LEU A 535 3.22 37.59 -22.76
N VAL A 536 1.99 37.41 -23.25
CA VAL A 536 1.73 37.10 -24.66
C VAL A 536 2.16 38.28 -25.54
N GLY A 537 3.00 37.99 -26.53
CA GLY A 537 3.56 39.00 -27.43
C GLY A 537 4.83 39.68 -26.91
N ARG A 538 5.33 39.34 -25.71
CA ARG A 538 6.64 39.80 -25.26
C ARG A 538 7.75 39.02 -25.98
N PRO A 539 8.83 39.67 -26.44
CA PRO A 539 9.92 39.01 -27.18
C PRO A 539 10.58 37.86 -26.42
N ASP A 540 10.66 37.99 -25.09
CA ASP A 540 11.33 37.01 -24.22
C ASP A 540 10.47 35.78 -23.90
N TRP A 541 9.22 35.73 -24.39
CA TRP A 541 8.24 34.71 -24.05
C TRP A 541 7.63 34.09 -25.32
N ASP A 542 8.16 32.93 -25.74
CA ASP A 542 7.56 32.13 -26.82
C ASP A 542 6.41 31.25 -26.29
N ILE A 543 5.28 31.89 -26.03
CA ILE A 543 4.10 31.23 -25.47
C ILE A 543 3.34 30.52 -26.58
N ARG A 544 3.13 29.21 -26.41
CA ARG A 544 2.39 28.34 -27.33
C ARG A 544 0.93 28.16 -26.91
N LEU A 545 0.64 28.24 -25.62
CA LEU A 545 -0.72 28.20 -25.09
C LEU A 545 -0.75 28.95 -23.77
N SER A 546 -1.80 29.73 -23.49
CA SER A 546 -1.96 30.26 -22.13
C SER A 546 -3.39 30.49 -21.71
N LYS A 547 -3.62 30.39 -20.39
CA LYS A 547 -4.86 30.83 -19.77
C LYS A 547 -4.57 31.37 -18.39
N THR A 548 -5.05 32.58 -18.13
CA THR A 548 -5.06 33.19 -16.80
C THR A 548 -6.42 32.99 -16.14
N ALA A 549 -6.44 33.11 -14.81
CA ALA A 549 -7.67 33.19 -14.05
C ALA A 549 -7.47 34.00 -12.77
N THR A 550 -8.54 34.62 -12.27
CA THR A 550 -8.53 35.30 -10.98
C THR A 550 -9.91 35.22 -10.35
N SER A 551 -9.98 34.84 -9.07
CA SER A 551 -11.17 35.01 -8.24
C SER A 551 -10.76 35.15 -6.77
N GLU A 552 -11.66 35.67 -5.93
CA GLU A 552 -11.41 35.81 -4.49
C GLU A 552 -11.01 34.48 -3.83
N ARG A 553 -11.66 33.38 -4.24
CA ARG A 553 -11.43 32.05 -3.67
C ARG A 553 -10.30 31.28 -4.34
N ALA A 554 -10.03 31.49 -5.63
CA ALA A 554 -8.96 30.81 -6.37
C ALA A 554 -7.60 31.51 -6.23
N GLY A 555 -7.59 32.77 -5.78
CA GLY A 555 -6.45 33.65 -5.99
C GLY A 555 -6.22 33.89 -7.48
N ARG A 556 -4.97 34.13 -7.87
CA ARG A 556 -4.57 34.23 -9.28
C ARG A 556 -4.05 32.88 -9.76
N CYS A 557 -4.46 32.45 -10.94
CA CYS A 557 -3.98 31.22 -11.55
C CYS A 557 -3.44 31.49 -12.96
N LEU A 558 -2.46 30.70 -13.38
CA LEU A 558 -1.89 30.70 -14.72
C LEU A 558 -1.63 29.26 -15.14
N ALA A 559 -2.08 28.90 -16.33
CA ALA A 559 -1.69 27.69 -17.02
C ALA A 559 -1.08 28.10 -18.36
N MET A 560 0.14 27.69 -18.66
CA MET A 560 0.89 28.19 -19.81
C MET A 560 1.82 27.11 -20.37
N ARG A 561 1.85 26.98 -21.69
CA ARG A 561 2.89 26.25 -22.41
C ARG A 561 3.80 27.25 -23.11
N VAL A 562 5.10 27.16 -22.87
CA VAL A 562 6.11 28.09 -23.38
C VAL A 562 7.29 27.31 -23.92
N GLN A 563 7.88 27.79 -25.01
CA GLN A 563 9.12 27.23 -25.55
C GLN A 563 10.32 28.03 -25.02
N VAL A 564 11.25 27.34 -24.35
CA VAL A 564 12.47 27.95 -23.80
C VAL A 564 13.66 27.08 -24.21
N HIS A 565 14.63 27.67 -24.91
CA HIS A 565 15.82 26.95 -25.42
C HIS A 565 15.50 25.66 -26.21
N GLY A 566 14.38 25.64 -26.95
CA GLY A 566 13.94 24.47 -27.72
C GLY A 566 13.17 23.40 -26.92
N HIS A 567 12.98 23.60 -25.61
CA HIS A 567 12.15 22.77 -24.74
C HIS A 567 10.74 23.36 -24.60
N ASP A 568 9.72 22.51 -24.71
CA ASP A 568 8.33 22.92 -24.51
C ASP A 568 7.93 22.68 -23.06
N LEU A 569 7.89 23.74 -22.25
CA LEU A 569 7.55 23.65 -20.84
C LEU A 569 6.06 23.95 -20.62
N THR A 570 5.39 23.12 -19.83
CA THR A 570 4.03 23.37 -19.33
C THR A 570 4.11 23.78 -17.87
N LEU A 571 3.60 24.98 -17.56
CA LEU A 571 3.57 25.60 -16.25
C LEU A 571 2.13 25.72 -15.77
N VAL A 572 1.91 25.35 -14.51
CA VAL A 572 0.64 25.54 -13.81
C VAL A 572 0.91 26.16 -12.45
N LEU A 573 0.42 27.38 -12.26
CA LEU A 573 0.52 28.15 -11.02
C LEU A 573 -0.90 28.40 -10.52
N LEU A 574 -1.24 27.89 -9.34
CA LEU A 574 -2.55 28.11 -8.71
C LEU A 574 -2.38 28.85 -7.39
N ASN A 575 -3.37 29.69 -7.07
CA ASN A 575 -3.40 30.51 -5.85
C ASN A 575 -2.12 31.35 -5.68
N ALA A 576 -1.76 32.10 -6.72
CA ALA A 576 -0.73 33.13 -6.70
C ALA A 576 -1.22 34.40 -6.01
N ARG A 577 -0.32 34.99 -5.22
CA ARG A 577 -0.54 36.24 -4.48
C ARG A 577 -0.40 37.47 -5.37
N ARG A 578 0.44 37.37 -6.40
CA ARG A 578 0.66 38.42 -7.41
C ARG A 578 0.33 37.89 -8.79
N GLN A 579 0.05 38.78 -9.73
CA GLN A 579 -0.08 38.37 -11.11
C GLN A 579 1.28 37.84 -11.57
N PRO A 580 1.37 36.60 -12.09
CA PRO A 580 2.58 36.17 -12.76
C PRO A 580 2.78 37.11 -13.95
N ALA A 581 3.87 37.88 -13.96
CA ALA A 581 4.08 39.04 -14.82
C ALA A 581 5.51 39.12 -15.35
#